data_AF-C9LC03-F1
#
_entry.id   AF-C9LC03-F1
#
_cell.length_a   1.000
_cell.length_b   1.000
_cell.length_c   1.000
_cell.angle_alpha   90.00
_cell.angle_beta   90.00
_cell.angle_gamma   90.00
#
_symmetry.space_group_name_H-M   'P 1'
#
loop_
_entity.id
_entity.type
_entity.pdbx_description
1 polymer ?
#
loop_
_entity_poly.entity_id
_entity_poly.type
_entity_poly.pdbx_seq_one_letter_code
_entity_poly.pdbx_strand_id
1 'polypeptide(L)'
;MIKTDSIKYQLLEMVGLCGEFPSGQLNRLIESDSYAEKVVTDLKQSKLIRTHYKDGLRGYRLTKRAKELLLSQNSCRFQNYLTGNAETNLIRSELPRRLRLHQKAETYLTLSHAGIPFFPDEKPLLFSESGEAATFPMRSLPLFYSSREIKNLGASTTKIKNSRSMGILMAPHCVYAVYNTGNTLLKWEYKTEVRLNAFLQHYLQGLPYHGPPTVYAIMTGSDMDMAFRLLTSTGGYKKTLFMLDTAYEHFYFLPNNSYGEYLLRLLVQPQRMMQLNQLLLSDCFPQREDLPIEHDGIDSQENPILLAYDFDMQRINRFNTGLNVYGLSGNLICFDFQLPCLKKYLTADIHFSSIDFQKFKRRFFNEP
;
A
#
# COMPACT_ATOMS: atom_id res chain seq x y z
N MET A 1 21.65 18.53 -20.37
CA MET A 1 20.72 18.60 -19.22
C MET A 1 19.68 17.50 -19.38
N ILE A 2 19.38 16.72 -18.35
CA ILE A 2 18.31 15.69 -18.43
C ILE A 2 16.97 16.43 -18.38
N LYS A 3 16.06 16.09 -19.30
CA LYS A 3 14.70 16.65 -19.30
C LYS A 3 13.88 16.06 -18.15
N THR A 4 13.13 16.89 -17.45
CA THR A 4 12.36 16.52 -16.24
C THR A 4 11.18 15.60 -16.54
N ASP A 5 10.68 15.58 -17.77
CA ASP A 5 9.63 14.68 -18.26
C ASP A 5 10.16 13.31 -18.74
N SER A 6 11.49 13.11 -18.74
CA SER A 6 12.08 11.87 -19.26
C SER A 6 12.05 10.72 -18.26
N ILE A 7 11.96 9.48 -18.78
CA ILE A 7 12.06 8.26 -17.96
C ILE A 7 13.37 8.18 -17.16
N LYS A 8 14.45 8.76 -17.69
CA LYS A 8 15.75 8.87 -17.02
C LYS A 8 15.61 9.71 -15.76
N TYR A 9 14.89 10.82 -15.85
CA TYR A 9 14.62 11.68 -14.70
C TYR A 9 13.72 10.96 -13.71
N GLN A 10 12.60 10.38 -14.15
CA GLN A 10 11.69 9.63 -13.29
C GLN A 10 12.40 8.53 -12.47
N LEU A 11 13.31 7.77 -13.08
CA LEU A 11 14.13 6.80 -12.33
C LEU A 11 15.02 7.48 -11.27
N LEU A 12 15.65 8.61 -11.58
CA LEU A 12 16.42 9.38 -10.59
C LEU A 12 15.53 9.90 -9.46
N GLU A 13 14.32 10.37 -9.75
CA GLU A 13 13.36 10.84 -8.75
C GLU A 13 12.97 9.70 -7.79
N MET A 14 12.64 8.54 -8.35
CA MET A 14 12.29 7.35 -7.59
C MET A 14 13.45 6.93 -6.68
N VAL A 15 14.68 6.84 -7.20
CA VAL A 15 15.87 6.53 -6.40
C VAL A 15 16.11 7.62 -5.34
N GLY A 16 15.85 8.88 -5.65
CA GLY A 16 16.01 10.00 -4.72
C GLY A 16 15.09 9.89 -3.50
N LEU A 17 13.82 9.52 -3.72
CA LEU A 17 12.84 9.37 -2.66
C LEU A 17 13.01 8.07 -1.86
N CYS A 18 13.27 6.94 -2.53
CA CYS A 18 13.42 5.66 -1.83
C CYS A 18 14.85 5.40 -1.33
N GLY A 19 15.83 6.19 -1.78
CA GLY A 19 17.26 6.03 -1.49
C GLY A 19 17.95 4.96 -2.34
N GLU A 20 17.35 3.77 -2.43
CA GLU A 20 17.84 2.68 -3.26
C GLU A 20 16.68 2.02 -4.02
N PHE A 21 16.76 2.02 -5.36
CA PHE A 21 15.74 1.44 -6.20
C PHE A 21 16.10 -0.01 -6.56
N PRO A 22 15.25 -1.01 -6.26
CA PRO A 22 15.51 -2.43 -6.53
C PRO A 22 15.54 -2.70 -8.03
N SER A 23 16.57 -3.39 -8.53
CA SER A 23 16.69 -3.66 -9.97
C SER A 23 15.57 -4.56 -10.51
N GLY A 24 15.03 -5.46 -9.66
CA GLY A 24 13.92 -6.33 -10.03
C GLY A 24 12.58 -5.62 -10.24
N GLN A 25 12.47 -4.35 -9.81
CA GLN A 25 11.26 -3.54 -10.01
C GLN A 25 11.40 -2.57 -11.21
N LEU A 26 12.50 -2.66 -11.97
CA LEU A 26 12.76 -1.72 -13.06
C LEU A 26 11.68 -1.80 -14.15
N ASN A 27 11.16 -3.00 -14.43
CA ASN A 27 10.15 -3.20 -15.47
C ASN A 27 8.77 -2.67 -15.09
N ARG A 28 8.51 -2.44 -13.79
CA ARG A 28 7.33 -1.71 -13.37
C ARG A 28 7.46 -0.23 -13.67
N LEU A 29 8.67 0.33 -13.76
CA LEU A 29 8.85 1.72 -14.15
C LEU A 29 9.01 1.87 -15.68
N ILE A 30 9.70 0.92 -16.31
CA ILE A 30 10.06 0.95 -17.73
C ILE A 30 9.68 -0.40 -18.34
N GLU A 31 8.53 -0.47 -19.02
CA GLU A 31 7.95 -1.74 -19.47
C GLU A 31 8.88 -2.57 -20.38
N SER A 32 9.68 -1.93 -21.22
CA SER A 32 10.59 -2.59 -22.14
C SER A 32 11.95 -2.88 -21.50
N ASP A 33 12.31 -4.17 -21.39
CA ASP A 33 13.60 -4.64 -20.87
C ASP A 33 14.79 -3.98 -21.56
N SER A 34 14.81 -3.99 -22.89
CA SER A 34 15.92 -3.44 -23.68
C SER A 34 16.04 -1.93 -23.49
N TYR A 35 14.92 -1.22 -23.36
CA TYR A 35 14.92 0.21 -23.08
C TYR A 35 15.36 0.50 -21.65
N ALA A 36 14.91 -0.31 -20.68
CA ALA A 36 15.28 -0.20 -19.28
C ALA A 36 16.80 -0.36 -19.09
N GLU A 37 17.40 -1.35 -19.74
CA GLU A 37 18.85 -1.56 -19.75
C GLU A 37 19.61 -0.37 -20.36
N LYS A 38 19.11 0.16 -21.48
CA LYS A 38 19.69 1.34 -22.12
C LYS A 38 19.64 2.56 -21.20
N VAL A 39 18.49 2.82 -20.56
CA VAL A 39 18.32 3.91 -19.59
C VAL A 39 19.30 3.79 -18.42
N VAL A 40 19.43 2.60 -17.84
CA VAL A 40 20.38 2.34 -16.74
C VAL A 40 21.82 2.53 -17.21
N THR A 41 22.16 2.05 -18.40
CA THR A 41 23.50 2.18 -18.98
C THR A 41 23.88 3.64 -19.18
N ASP A 42 22.99 4.44 -19.77
CA ASP A 42 23.21 5.86 -20.00
C ASP A 42 23.38 6.64 -18.69
N LEU A 43 22.57 6.34 -17.67
CA LEU A 43 22.66 6.97 -16.35
C LEU A 43 23.96 6.60 -15.62
N LYS A 44 24.47 5.37 -15.78
CA LYS A 44 25.77 4.93 -15.26
C LYS A 44 26.92 5.62 -15.98
N GLN A 45 26.90 5.68 -17.32
CA GLN A 45 27.91 6.39 -18.11
C GLN A 45 27.96 7.88 -17.75
N SER A 46 26.79 8.48 -17.49
CA SER A 46 26.67 9.86 -17.01
C SER A 46 27.08 10.04 -15.54
N LYS A 47 27.47 8.97 -14.84
CA LYS A 47 27.84 8.93 -13.42
C LYS A 47 26.74 9.47 -12.49
N LEU A 48 25.47 9.22 -12.82
CA LEU A 48 24.32 9.66 -12.02
C LEU A 48 23.81 8.58 -11.08
N ILE A 49 23.91 7.32 -11.48
CA ILE A 49 23.60 6.17 -10.62
C ILE A 49 24.78 5.21 -10.55
N ARG A 50 24.78 4.40 -9.50
CA ARG A 50 25.65 3.22 -9.37
C ARG A 50 24.83 2.00 -8.97
N THR A 51 25.23 0.82 -9.44
CA THR A 51 24.68 -0.44 -8.94
C THR A 51 25.34 -0.78 -7.61
N HIS A 52 24.52 -1.12 -6.63
CA HIS A 52 24.95 -1.70 -5.36
C HIS A 52 24.42 -3.14 -5.30
N TYR A 53 25.33 -4.09 -5.11
CA TYR A 53 25.00 -5.49 -4.96
C TYR A 53 25.69 -6.04 -3.70
N LYS A 54 24.88 -6.51 -2.75
CA LYS A 54 25.33 -7.11 -1.49
C LYS A 54 24.18 -7.90 -0.88
N ASP A 55 24.47 -9.00 -0.19
CA ASP A 55 23.49 -9.83 0.52
C ASP A 55 22.33 -10.29 -0.40
N GLY A 56 22.63 -10.58 -1.67
CA GLY A 56 21.63 -10.96 -2.68
C GLY A 56 20.76 -9.80 -3.19
N LEU A 57 20.81 -8.63 -2.59
CA LEU A 57 20.05 -7.45 -3.01
C LEU A 57 20.82 -6.63 -4.04
N ARG A 58 20.20 -6.45 -5.22
CA ARG A 58 20.69 -5.57 -6.28
C ARG A 58 19.79 -4.33 -6.38
N GLY A 59 20.41 -3.15 -6.35
CA GLY A 59 19.69 -1.89 -6.50
C GLY A 59 20.54 -0.76 -7.07
N TYR A 60 19.88 0.33 -7.46
CA TYR A 60 20.50 1.54 -7.96
C TYR A 60 20.49 2.62 -6.89
N ARG A 61 21.61 3.32 -6.71
CA ARG A 61 21.75 4.45 -5.79
C ARG A 61 22.23 5.69 -6.53
N LEU A 62 21.77 6.86 -6.11
CA LEU A 62 22.27 8.14 -6.61
C LEU A 62 23.76 8.34 -6.25
N THR A 63 24.50 8.95 -7.18
CA THR A 63 25.81 9.54 -6.91
C THR A 63 25.65 10.94 -6.29
N LYS A 64 26.74 11.53 -5.79
CA LYS A 64 26.73 12.93 -5.30
C LYS A 64 26.22 13.90 -6.36
N ARG A 65 26.73 13.76 -7.59
CA ARG A 65 26.33 14.56 -8.76
C ARG A 65 24.82 14.49 -9.04
N ALA A 66 24.23 13.31 -8.96
CA ALA A 66 22.79 13.18 -9.21
C ALA A 66 21.95 13.82 -8.10
N LYS A 67 22.40 13.74 -6.84
CA LYS A 67 21.71 14.42 -5.73
C LYS A 67 21.73 15.94 -5.90
N GLU A 68 22.89 16.50 -6.26
CA GLU A 68 23.04 17.93 -6.55
C GLU A 68 22.16 18.35 -7.73
N LEU A 69 22.12 17.54 -8.80
CA LEU A 69 21.24 17.76 -9.94
C LEU A 69 19.77 17.82 -9.52
N LEU A 70 19.27 16.82 -8.78
CA LEU A 70 17.88 16.77 -8.33
C LEU A 70 17.53 17.96 -7.42
N LEU A 71 18.40 18.29 -6.45
CA LEU A 71 18.20 19.44 -5.56
C LEU A 71 18.18 20.77 -6.32
N SER A 72 19.03 20.92 -7.33
CA SER A 72 19.06 22.13 -8.16
C SER A 72 17.82 22.30 -9.03
N GLN A 73 17.19 21.19 -9.44
CA GLN A 73 16.01 21.22 -10.30
C GLN A 73 14.70 21.32 -9.50
N ASN A 74 14.61 20.68 -8.34
CA ASN A 74 13.42 20.76 -7.48
C ASN A 74 13.79 20.54 -5.99
N SER A 75 14.23 21.61 -5.32
CA SER A 75 14.58 21.52 -3.89
C SER A 75 13.39 21.09 -3.02
N CYS A 76 12.18 21.57 -3.30
CA CYS A 76 10.99 21.27 -2.51
C CYS A 76 10.71 19.75 -2.43
N ARG A 77 10.86 19.05 -3.56
CA ARG A 77 10.71 17.60 -3.65
C ARG A 77 11.77 16.82 -2.88
N PHE A 78 13.04 17.24 -2.97
CA PHE A 78 14.17 16.41 -2.59
C PHE A 78 14.90 16.79 -1.31
N GLN A 79 14.72 18.01 -0.79
CA GLN A 79 15.49 18.52 0.35
C GLN A 79 15.40 17.59 1.57
N ASN A 80 14.21 17.10 1.90
CA ASN A 80 13.98 16.19 3.03
C ASN A 80 14.52 14.76 2.81
N TYR A 81 14.99 14.44 1.60
CA TYR A 81 15.49 13.11 1.23
C TYR A 81 16.98 13.09 0.95
N LEU A 82 17.52 14.15 0.37
CA LEU A 82 18.88 14.18 -0.16
C LEU A 82 19.83 15.07 0.64
N THR A 83 19.38 15.65 1.76
CA THR A 83 20.21 16.48 2.65
C THR A 83 20.30 15.90 4.07
N GLY A 84 21.24 16.43 4.86
CA GLY A 84 21.43 16.07 6.27
C GLY A 84 21.64 14.58 6.51
N ASN A 85 21.12 14.10 7.65
CA ASN A 85 21.25 12.70 8.11
C ASN A 85 20.11 11.79 7.62
N ALA A 86 19.38 12.19 6.57
CA ALA A 86 18.33 11.38 5.99
C ALA A 86 18.86 10.00 5.56
N GLU A 87 18.12 8.92 5.88
CA GLU A 87 18.47 7.53 5.50
C GLU A 87 18.70 7.37 3.97
N THR A 88 17.94 8.12 3.18
CA THR A 88 17.98 8.17 1.71
C THR A 88 19.19 8.95 1.20
N ASN A 89 19.76 9.85 2.01
CA ASN A 89 21.01 10.54 1.73
C ASN A 89 22.22 9.68 2.16
N LEU A 90 22.22 9.23 3.42
CA LEU A 90 23.31 8.46 4.04
C LEU A 90 22.91 6.98 4.17
N ILE A 91 22.84 6.31 3.02
CA ILE A 91 22.36 4.93 2.94
C ILE A 91 23.37 3.98 3.57
N ARG A 92 22.95 3.34 4.66
CA ARG A 92 23.70 2.23 5.26
C ARG A 92 23.44 0.94 4.50
N SER A 93 24.42 0.05 4.52
CA SER A 93 24.40 -1.17 3.71
C SER A 93 24.03 -2.42 4.51
N GLU A 94 23.43 -2.29 5.69
CA GLU A 94 22.90 -3.46 6.42
C GLU A 94 21.62 -3.95 5.73
N LEU A 95 21.50 -5.28 5.59
CA LEU A 95 20.39 -5.93 4.89
C LEU A 95 18.99 -5.42 5.33
N PRO A 96 18.64 -5.35 6.63
CA PRO A 96 17.29 -4.92 7.04
C PRO A 96 16.96 -3.48 6.64
N ARG A 97 17.97 -2.59 6.55
CA ARG A 97 17.76 -1.21 6.13
C ARG A 97 17.55 -1.12 4.63
N ARG A 98 18.36 -1.85 3.85
CA ARG A 98 18.22 -1.90 2.39
C ARG A 98 16.87 -2.50 1.97
N LEU A 99 16.42 -3.56 2.64
CA LEU A 99 15.07 -4.11 2.43
C LEU A 99 13.99 -3.04 2.62
N ARG A 100 14.11 -2.20 3.66
CA ARG A 100 13.17 -1.09 3.89
C ARG A 100 13.20 -0.04 2.77
N LEU A 101 14.36 0.21 2.15
CA LEU A 101 14.45 1.10 0.99
C LEU A 101 13.78 0.50 -0.26
N HIS A 102 13.96 -0.79 -0.51
CA HIS A 102 13.28 -1.51 -1.60
C HIS A 102 11.76 -1.52 -1.39
N GLN A 103 11.30 -1.77 -0.18
CA GLN A 103 9.88 -1.70 0.19
C GLN A 103 9.28 -0.29 -0.03
N LYS A 104 10.03 0.78 0.27
CA LYS A 104 9.60 2.15 -0.08
C LYS A 104 9.47 2.31 -1.59
N ALA A 105 10.44 1.83 -2.36
CA ALA A 105 10.40 1.92 -3.82
C ALA A 105 9.18 1.19 -4.41
N GLU A 106 8.89 -0.02 -3.92
CA GLU A 106 7.72 -0.79 -4.32
C GLU A 106 6.42 -0.07 -3.99
N THR A 107 6.33 0.54 -2.80
CA THR A 107 5.16 1.33 -2.37
C THR A 107 4.96 2.54 -3.29
N TYR A 108 6.02 3.28 -3.58
CA TYR A 108 5.96 4.45 -4.47
C TYR A 108 5.61 4.07 -5.92
N LEU A 109 6.08 2.92 -6.41
CA LEU A 109 5.66 2.41 -7.73
C LEU A 109 4.15 2.12 -7.73
N THR A 110 3.64 1.45 -6.70
CA THR A 110 2.20 1.16 -6.60
C THR A 110 1.37 2.44 -6.55
N LEU A 111 1.80 3.45 -5.79
CA LEU A 111 1.14 4.76 -5.73
C LEU A 111 1.18 5.48 -7.08
N SER A 112 2.33 5.46 -7.77
CA SER A 112 2.51 6.06 -9.09
C SER A 112 1.56 5.44 -10.12
N HIS A 113 1.47 4.12 -10.18
CA HIS A 113 0.57 3.41 -11.10
C HIS A 113 -0.91 3.56 -10.75
N ALA A 114 -1.22 3.76 -9.48
CA ALA A 114 -2.57 4.11 -9.05
C ALA A 114 -2.93 5.58 -9.33
N GLY A 115 -1.99 6.40 -9.83
CA GLY A 115 -2.20 7.83 -10.09
C GLY A 115 -2.36 8.65 -8.81
N ILE A 116 -1.78 8.20 -7.69
CA ILE A 116 -1.91 8.84 -6.39
C ILE A 116 -0.70 9.75 -6.15
N PRO A 117 -0.89 11.07 -5.95
CA PRO A 117 0.21 11.97 -5.64
C PRO A 117 0.92 11.59 -4.34
N PHE A 118 2.25 11.49 -4.40
CA PHE A 118 3.11 11.17 -3.26
C PHE A 118 4.36 12.06 -3.17
N PHE A 119 4.65 12.86 -4.20
CA PHE A 119 5.75 13.82 -4.16
C PHE A 119 5.41 14.97 -3.20
N PRO A 120 6.36 15.42 -2.34
CA PRO A 120 6.10 16.49 -1.37
C PRO A 120 5.58 17.80 -1.96
N ASP A 121 6.04 18.15 -3.16
CA ASP A 121 5.72 19.39 -3.87
C ASP A 121 4.40 19.33 -4.64
N GLU A 122 3.81 18.15 -4.81
CA GLU A 122 2.54 17.95 -5.53
C GLU A 122 1.32 17.93 -4.60
N LYS A 123 1.54 18.09 -3.29
CA LYS A 123 0.49 17.93 -2.29
C LYS A 123 0.58 19.00 -1.20
N PRO A 124 -0.56 19.35 -0.58
CA PRO A 124 -0.60 20.33 0.50
C PRO A 124 0.29 19.91 1.67
N LEU A 125 0.96 20.88 2.30
CA LEU A 125 1.75 20.65 3.51
C LEU A 125 0.81 20.36 4.69
N LEU A 126 0.68 19.08 5.05
CA LEU A 126 -0.21 18.65 6.14
C LEU A 126 0.51 18.53 7.48
N PHE A 127 1.72 17.96 7.48
CA PHE A 127 2.47 17.65 8.70
C PHE A 127 3.61 18.66 8.91
N SER A 128 3.35 19.72 9.67
CA SER A 128 4.32 20.77 10.02
C SER A 128 4.23 21.15 11.50
N GLU A 129 5.39 21.41 12.14
CA GLU A 129 5.44 21.94 13.51
C GLU A 129 4.94 23.39 13.61
N SER A 130 4.96 24.15 12.51
CA SER A 130 4.55 25.56 12.47
C SER A 130 3.06 25.79 12.68
N GLY A 131 2.24 24.73 12.78
CA GLY A 131 0.83 24.80 13.19
C GLY A 131 -0.17 25.14 12.09
N GLU A 132 0.24 25.73 10.97
CA GLU A 132 -0.63 25.97 9.82
C GLU A 132 -0.57 24.79 8.85
N ALA A 133 -1.33 23.73 9.13
CA ALA A 133 -1.60 22.70 8.12
C ALA A 133 -2.33 23.37 6.94
N ALA A 134 -1.84 23.13 5.72
CA ALA A 134 -2.50 23.62 4.53
C ALA A 134 -3.93 23.07 4.47
N THR A 135 -4.91 23.95 4.33
CA THR A 135 -6.30 23.56 4.14
C THR A 135 -6.51 23.17 2.68
N PHE A 136 -7.13 22.03 2.44
CA PHE A 136 -7.43 21.56 1.09
C PHE A 136 -8.77 20.82 1.06
N PRO A 137 -9.52 20.87 -0.05
CA PRO A 137 -10.83 20.26 -0.13
C PRO A 137 -10.73 18.74 -0.27
N MET A 138 -11.76 18.01 0.20
CA MET A 138 -11.87 16.54 0.07
C MET A 138 -11.70 16.04 -1.37
N ARG A 139 -12.11 16.83 -2.37
CA ARG A 139 -11.94 16.52 -3.81
C ARG A 139 -10.47 16.38 -4.26
N SER A 140 -9.51 16.87 -3.47
CA SER A 140 -8.09 16.71 -3.75
C SER A 140 -7.55 15.34 -3.32
N LEU A 141 -8.35 14.53 -2.61
CA LEU A 141 -8.00 13.16 -2.26
C LEU A 141 -8.22 12.22 -3.46
N PRO A 142 -7.41 11.16 -3.61
CA PRO A 142 -6.48 10.61 -2.62
C PRO A 142 -5.08 11.26 -2.61
N LEU A 143 -4.44 11.28 -1.44
CA LEU A 143 -3.07 11.81 -1.25
C LEU A 143 -2.25 10.92 -0.31
N PHE A 144 -0.99 10.64 -0.66
CA PHE A 144 -0.08 9.89 0.20
C PHE A 144 0.89 10.82 0.95
N TYR A 145 1.07 10.56 2.25
CA TYR A 145 2.07 11.21 3.08
C TYR A 145 2.99 10.16 3.70
N SER A 146 4.28 10.29 3.43
CA SER A 146 5.27 9.35 3.95
C SER A 146 5.39 9.43 5.46
N SER A 147 5.80 8.32 6.08
CA SER A 147 6.12 8.26 7.51
C SER A 147 7.22 9.26 7.91
N ARG A 148 8.06 9.72 6.97
CA ARG A 148 9.03 10.80 7.24
C ARG A 148 8.31 12.13 7.42
N GLU A 149 7.37 12.46 6.55
CA GLU A 149 6.61 13.72 6.64
C GLU A 149 5.80 13.78 7.93
N ILE A 150 5.15 12.68 8.32
CA ILE A 150 4.44 12.62 9.60
C ILE A 150 5.39 12.88 10.77
N LYS A 151 6.58 12.28 10.76
CA LYS A 151 7.60 12.44 11.79
C LYS A 151 8.21 13.84 11.87
N ASN A 152 7.96 14.71 10.88
CA ASN A 152 8.37 16.11 10.96
C ASN A 152 7.65 16.86 12.09
N LEU A 153 6.54 16.34 12.64
CA LEU A 153 5.87 16.89 13.83
C LEU A 153 6.64 16.71 15.15
N GLY A 154 7.87 16.19 15.09
CA GLY A 154 8.78 16.11 16.23
C GLY A 154 8.21 15.35 17.42
N ALA A 155 8.23 15.99 18.59
CA ALA A 155 7.89 15.38 19.88
C ALA A 155 6.48 14.74 19.89
N SER A 156 5.53 15.28 19.11
CA SER A 156 4.16 14.78 18.98
C SER A 156 4.10 13.34 18.44
N THR A 157 5.15 12.89 17.74
CA THR A 157 5.21 11.54 17.14
C THR A 157 6.04 10.54 17.93
N THR A 158 6.56 10.92 19.10
CA THR A 158 7.44 10.07 19.91
C THR A 158 6.81 8.70 20.22
N LYS A 159 5.50 8.68 20.48
CA LYS A 159 4.73 7.47 20.83
C LYS A 159 4.47 6.53 19.64
N ILE A 160 4.65 7.01 18.41
CA ILE A 160 4.43 6.25 17.17
C ILE A 160 5.72 6.03 16.37
N LYS A 161 6.89 6.47 16.90
CA LYS A 161 8.18 6.43 16.17
C LYS A 161 8.57 5.03 15.68
N ASN A 162 8.15 4.01 16.43
CA ASN A 162 8.48 2.61 16.20
C ASN A 162 7.54 1.92 15.20
N SER A 163 6.43 2.57 14.82
CA SER A 163 5.51 2.02 13.82
C SER A 163 6.28 1.71 12.54
N ARG A 164 5.94 0.57 11.94
CA ARG A 164 6.56 0.13 10.68
C ARG A 164 5.92 0.72 9.44
N SER A 165 4.85 1.49 9.59
CA SER A 165 4.16 2.19 8.52
C SER A 165 5.14 2.90 7.57
N MET A 166 4.88 2.76 6.27
CA MET A 166 5.55 3.50 5.20
C MET A 166 5.04 4.93 5.13
N GLY A 167 3.79 5.15 5.53
CA GLY A 167 3.09 6.42 5.54
C GLY A 167 1.58 6.19 5.66
N ILE A 168 0.83 7.24 5.37
CA ILE A 168 -0.62 7.18 5.28
C ILE A 168 -1.08 7.53 3.87
N LEU A 169 -2.19 6.93 3.46
CA LEU A 169 -2.93 7.29 2.26
C LEU A 169 -4.29 7.83 2.70
N MET A 170 -4.52 9.11 2.45
CA MET A 170 -5.79 9.75 2.71
C MET A 170 -6.71 9.52 1.52
N ALA A 171 -7.92 9.02 1.75
CA ALA A 171 -8.96 8.79 0.75
C ALA A 171 -10.25 9.51 1.18
N PRO A 172 -11.21 9.78 0.26
CA PRO A 172 -12.41 10.54 0.60
C PRO A 172 -13.22 9.98 1.79
N HIS A 173 -13.24 8.66 1.96
CA HIS A 173 -14.05 7.96 2.97
C HIS A 173 -13.26 7.48 4.19
N CYS A 174 -11.92 7.44 4.15
CA CYS A 174 -11.09 6.93 5.26
C CYS A 174 -9.62 7.30 5.11
N VAL A 175 -8.82 6.94 6.12
CA VAL A 175 -7.35 7.00 6.08
C VAL A 175 -6.80 5.57 6.12
N TYR A 176 -5.90 5.24 5.20
CA TYR A 176 -5.16 3.99 5.25
C TYR A 176 -3.77 4.19 5.86
N ALA A 177 -3.46 3.47 6.93
CA ALA A 177 -2.09 3.24 7.35
C ALA A 177 -1.45 2.21 6.42
N VAL A 178 -0.42 2.62 5.67
CA VAL A 178 0.20 1.77 4.63
C VAL A 178 1.45 1.11 5.16
N TYR A 179 1.54 -0.21 4.99
CA TYR A 179 2.68 -1.05 5.35
C TYR A 179 3.16 -1.81 4.12
N ASN A 180 4.46 -2.11 4.05
CA ASN A 180 4.99 -3.03 3.04
C ASN A 180 5.84 -4.09 3.74
N THR A 181 5.41 -5.35 3.61
CA THR A 181 6.02 -6.52 4.24
C THR A 181 7.10 -7.17 3.36
N GLY A 182 7.17 -6.81 2.08
CA GLY A 182 8.01 -7.50 1.10
C GLY A 182 7.64 -8.99 1.05
N ASN A 183 8.60 -9.86 1.35
CA ASN A 183 8.45 -11.33 1.27
C ASN A 183 8.51 -12.00 2.65
N THR A 184 8.46 -11.21 3.73
CA THR A 184 8.62 -11.69 5.11
C THR A 184 7.62 -11.00 6.03
N LEU A 185 7.21 -11.65 7.11
CA LEU A 185 6.35 -11.01 8.11
C LEU A 185 7.04 -9.80 8.75
N LEU A 186 6.32 -8.68 8.83
CA LEU A 186 6.80 -7.48 9.52
C LEU A 186 6.94 -7.72 11.02
N LYS A 187 7.91 -7.03 11.63
CA LYS A 187 7.85 -6.82 13.08
C LYS A 187 6.64 -5.95 13.39
N TRP A 188 5.84 -6.37 14.34
CA TRP A 188 4.56 -5.75 14.65
C TRP A 188 4.41 -5.57 16.15
N GLU A 189 3.87 -4.40 16.54
CA GLU A 189 3.61 -4.09 17.94
C GLU A 189 2.22 -3.47 18.05
N TYR A 190 1.24 -4.29 18.43
CA TYR A 190 -0.17 -3.91 18.57
C TYR A 190 -0.37 -2.55 19.26
N LYS A 191 0.26 -2.36 20.43
CA LYS A 191 0.13 -1.11 21.20
C LYS A 191 0.65 0.12 20.46
N THR A 192 1.66 -0.03 19.60
CA THR A 192 2.19 1.07 18.79
C THR A 192 1.23 1.40 17.66
N GLU A 193 0.63 0.41 17.01
CA GLU A 193 -0.29 0.65 15.90
C GLU A 193 -1.67 1.15 16.36
N VAL A 194 -2.16 0.73 17.54
CA VAL A 194 -3.33 1.37 18.20
C VAL A 194 -3.08 2.85 18.48
N ARG A 195 -1.88 3.22 18.92
CA ARG A 195 -1.52 4.63 19.14
C ARG A 195 -1.41 5.39 17.82
N LEU A 196 -0.92 4.75 16.76
CA LEU A 196 -0.90 5.36 15.42
C LEU A 196 -2.33 5.62 14.93
N ASN A 197 -3.23 4.63 15.06
CA ASN A 197 -4.64 4.78 14.71
C ASN A 197 -5.27 5.98 15.45
N ALA A 198 -5.20 5.99 16.78
CA ALA A 198 -5.75 7.09 17.59
C ALA A 198 -5.12 8.45 17.26
N PHE A 199 -3.81 8.49 17.00
CA PHE A 199 -3.12 9.71 16.57
C PHE A 199 -3.69 10.23 15.24
N LEU A 200 -3.89 9.37 14.25
CA LEU A 200 -4.41 9.76 12.94
C LEU A 200 -5.86 10.25 13.04
N GLN A 201 -6.70 9.56 13.81
CA GLN A 201 -8.08 10.00 14.08
C GLN A 201 -8.10 11.41 14.70
N HIS A 202 -7.26 11.65 15.70
CA HIS A 202 -7.21 12.93 16.40
C HIS A 202 -6.57 14.05 15.58
N TYR A 203 -5.49 13.76 14.83
CA TYR A 203 -4.76 14.78 14.09
C TYR A 203 -5.49 15.22 12.81
N LEU A 204 -6.23 14.29 12.19
CA LEU A 204 -6.92 14.54 10.92
C LEU A 204 -8.41 14.86 11.10
N GLN A 205 -8.91 14.93 12.34
CA GLN A 205 -10.26 15.42 12.58
C GLN A 205 -10.34 16.91 12.22
N GLY A 206 -11.26 17.27 11.33
CA GLY A 206 -11.56 18.66 10.97
C GLY A 206 -11.23 19.02 9.52
N LEU A 207 -10.06 18.64 9.01
CA LEU A 207 -9.66 18.93 7.63
C LEU A 207 -8.73 17.84 7.05
N PRO A 208 -9.04 17.27 5.86
CA PRO A 208 -10.21 17.50 5.03
C PRO A 208 -11.49 16.80 5.54
N TYR A 209 -11.45 16.11 6.68
CA TYR A 209 -12.56 15.29 7.17
C TYR A 209 -13.48 16.04 8.14
N HIS A 210 -14.79 15.81 8.04
CA HIS A 210 -15.80 16.38 8.93
C HIS A 210 -15.97 15.57 10.23
N GLY A 211 -14.86 15.35 10.95
CA GLY A 211 -14.78 14.54 12.16
C GLY A 211 -13.59 13.57 12.13
N PRO A 212 -13.40 12.76 13.19
CA PRO A 212 -12.36 11.74 13.21
C PRO A 212 -12.55 10.75 12.06
N PRO A 213 -11.60 10.62 11.10
CA PRO A 213 -11.74 9.66 10.03
C PRO A 213 -11.64 8.23 10.56
N THR A 214 -12.31 7.28 9.91
CA THR A 214 -11.98 5.87 10.09
C THR A 214 -10.57 5.60 9.59
N VAL A 215 -9.86 4.71 10.29
CA VAL A 215 -8.48 4.34 9.93
C VAL A 215 -8.41 2.84 9.69
N TYR A 216 -7.98 2.46 8.50
CA TYR A 216 -7.80 1.08 8.07
C TYR A 216 -6.32 0.80 7.75
N ALA A 217 -5.96 -0.46 7.60
CA ALA A 217 -4.60 -0.85 7.21
C ALA A 217 -4.57 -1.38 5.77
N ILE A 218 -3.54 -0.97 5.03
CA ILE A 218 -3.13 -1.61 3.77
C ILE A 218 -1.79 -2.29 4.01
N MET A 219 -1.75 -3.60 3.77
CA MET A 219 -0.56 -4.43 3.80
C MET A 219 -0.15 -4.75 2.38
N THR A 220 0.98 -4.23 1.91
CA THR A 220 1.53 -4.65 0.62
C THR A 220 2.61 -5.72 0.80
N GLY A 221 2.74 -6.62 -0.18
CA GLY A 221 3.72 -7.72 -0.16
C GLY A 221 4.03 -8.21 -1.57
N SER A 222 4.98 -9.13 -1.73
CA SER A 222 5.39 -9.63 -3.06
C SER A 222 4.22 -10.14 -3.90
N ASP A 223 3.42 -11.01 -3.32
CA ASP A 223 2.47 -11.87 -4.02
C ASP A 223 1.40 -12.43 -3.07
N MET A 224 0.53 -13.27 -3.62
CA MET A 224 -0.54 -13.91 -2.83
C MET A 224 -0.02 -14.99 -1.86
N ASP A 225 1.18 -15.53 -2.05
CA ASP A 225 1.79 -16.42 -1.05
C ASP A 225 2.16 -15.63 0.22
N MET A 226 2.59 -14.38 0.06
CA MET A 226 2.78 -13.48 1.19
C MET A 226 1.44 -13.14 1.87
N ALA A 227 0.34 -12.98 1.12
CA ALA A 227 -1.00 -12.80 1.67
C ALA A 227 -1.39 -13.99 2.57
N PHE A 228 -1.18 -15.21 2.09
CA PHE A 228 -1.42 -16.43 2.85
C PHE A 228 -0.59 -16.48 4.14
N ARG A 229 0.69 -16.08 4.09
CA ARG A 229 1.55 -15.99 5.28
C ARG A 229 1.03 -14.98 6.30
N LEU A 230 0.47 -13.84 5.86
CA LEU A 230 -0.14 -12.85 6.77
C LEU A 230 -1.40 -13.40 7.43
N LEU A 231 -2.30 -14.01 6.63
CA LEU A 231 -3.56 -14.61 7.11
C LEU A 231 -3.35 -15.72 8.14
N THR A 232 -2.31 -16.53 7.97
CA THR A 232 -1.98 -17.67 8.84
C THR A 232 -1.01 -17.33 9.96
N SER A 233 -0.54 -16.08 10.05
CA SER A 233 0.51 -15.72 10.99
C SER A 233 0.03 -15.72 12.43
N THR A 234 0.75 -16.45 13.27
CA THR A 234 0.58 -16.48 14.74
C THR A 234 1.54 -15.54 15.48
N GLY A 235 2.16 -14.60 14.76
CA GLY A 235 3.11 -13.61 15.32
C GLY A 235 4.52 -14.14 15.58
N GLY A 236 4.79 -15.41 15.26
CA GLY A 236 6.10 -16.04 15.38
C GLY A 236 6.64 -16.10 16.81
N TYR A 237 7.95 -16.32 16.95
CA TYR A 237 8.60 -16.42 18.26
C TYR A 237 8.41 -15.13 19.08
N LYS A 238 7.98 -15.30 20.34
CA LYS A 238 7.64 -14.21 21.27
C LYS A 238 6.55 -13.24 20.77
N LYS A 239 5.75 -13.61 19.76
CA LYS A 239 4.68 -12.77 19.18
C LYS A 239 5.19 -11.39 18.74
N THR A 240 6.37 -11.35 18.13
CA THR A 240 7.05 -10.11 17.69
C THR A 240 6.83 -9.77 16.22
N LEU A 241 6.24 -10.70 15.46
CA LEU A 241 5.87 -10.52 14.06
C LEU A 241 4.37 -10.23 13.94
N PHE A 242 3.97 -9.78 12.75
CA PHE A 242 2.58 -9.51 12.40
C PHE A 242 1.69 -10.68 12.78
N MET A 243 0.56 -10.36 13.37
CA MET A 243 -0.59 -11.24 13.57
C MET A 243 -1.80 -10.38 13.19
N LEU A 244 -2.78 -10.98 12.53
CA LEU A 244 -4.02 -10.29 12.24
C LEU A 244 -4.73 -9.96 13.57
N ASP A 245 -4.71 -8.68 13.95
CA ASP A 245 -5.17 -8.19 15.25
C ASP A 245 -6.20 -7.06 15.08
N THR A 246 -6.68 -6.51 16.19
CA THR A 246 -7.74 -5.49 16.18
C THR A 246 -7.21 -4.06 16.18
N ALA A 247 -5.95 -3.81 15.78
CA ALA A 247 -5.40 -2.44 15.73
C ALA A 247 -6.13 -1.57 14.70
N TYR A 248 -6.67 -2.23 13.67
CA TYR A 248 -7.52 -1.67 12.63
C TYR A 248 -8.71 -2.61 12.40
N GLU A 249 -9.84 -2.03 12.01
CA GLU A 249 -11.06 -2.80 11.69
C GLU A 249 -10.90 -3.65 10.42
N HIS A 250 -10.22 -3.07 9.42
CA HIS A 250 -9.95 -3.67 8.12
C HIS A 250 -8.45 -3.73 7.83
N PHE A 251 -8.00 -4.85 7.26
CA PHE A 251 -6.63 -5.06 6.81
C PHE A 251 -6.65 -5.57 5.36
N TYR A 252 -6.54 -4.66 4.40
CA TYR A 252 -6.50 -4.98 2.99
C TYR A 252 -5.11 -5.46 2.58
N PHE A 253 -5.02 -6.52 1.77
CA PHE A 253 -3.75 -6.95 1.19
C PHE A 253 -3.64 -6.59 -0.30
N LEU A 254 -2.49 -6.01 -0.68
CA LEU A 254 -2.19 -5.67 -2.07
C LEU A 254 -0.84 -6.29 -2.51
N PRO A 255 -0.80 -7.13 -3.56
CA PRO A 255 0.49 -7.60 -4.08
C PRO A 255 1.25 -6.45 -4.78
N ASN A 256 2.58 -6.47 -4.72
CA ASN A 256 3.49 -5.44 -5.26
C ASN A 256 3.67 -5.61 -6.78
N ASN A 257 2.56 -5.66 -7.51
CA ASN A 257 2.48 -5.81 -8.96
C ASN A 257 1.19 -5.14 -9.48
N SER A 258 0.89 -5.35 -10.77
CA SER A 258 -0.29 -4.77 -11.40
C SER A 258 -1.60 -5.09 -10.68
N TYR A 259 -1.76 -6.28 -10.09
CA TYR A 259 -3.00 -6.61 -9.37
C TYR A 259 -3.23 -5.66 -8.20
N GLY A 260 -2.21 -5.42 -7.37
CA GLY A 260 -2.32 -4.51 -6.22
C GLY A 260 -2.49 -3.06 -6.63
N GLU A 261 -1.98 -2.65 -7.79
CA GLU A 261 -2.17 -1.31 -8.34
C GLU A 261 -3.66 -1.04 -8.66
N TYR A 262 -4.36 -1.97 -9.31
CA TYR A 262 -5.79 -1.83 -9.59
C TYR A 262 -6.66 -1.98 -8.34
N LEU A 263 -6.29 -2.87 -7.42
CA LEU A 263 -6.96 -2.96 -6.13
C LEU A 263 -6.84 -1.64 -5.35
N LEU A 264 -5.66 -1.01 -5.33
CA LEU A 264 -5.48 0.30 -4.71
C LEU A 264 -6.38 1.36 -5.33
N ARG A 265 -6.50 1.37 -6.66
CA ARG A 265 -7.40 2.29 -7.39
C ARG A 265 -8.86 2.10 -6.99
N LEU A 266 -9.31 0.86 -6.78
CA LEU A 266 -10.65 0.59 -6.25
C LEU A 266 -10.80 1.11 -4.82
N LEU A 267 -9.87 0.75 -3.93
CA LEU A 267 -9.92 1.12 -2.52
C LEU A 267 -9.99 2.62 -2.26
N VAL A 268 -9.45 3.45 -3.16
CA VAL A 268 -9.52 4.92 -3.04
C VAL A 268 -10.71 5.55 -3.79
N GLN A 269 -11.54 4.75 -4.45
CA GLN A 269 -12.70 5.18 -5.26
C GLN A 269 -13.99 4.52 -4.74
N PRO A 270 -14.56 4.99 -3.61
CA PRO A 270 -15.70 4.35 -2.95
C PRO A 270 -16.95 4.24 -3.84
N GLN A 271 -17.17 5.21 -4.74
CA GLN A 271 -18.27 5.14 -5.71
C GLN A 271 -18.13 3.97 -6.68
N ARG A 272 -16.90 3.68 -7.13
CA ARG A 272 -16.63 2.54 -8.01
C ARG A 272 -16.76 1.23 -7.26
N MET A 273 -16.28 1.15 -6.02
CA MET A 273 -16.51 -0.04 -5.19
C MET A 273 -18.01 -0.31 -4.99
N MET A 274 -18.80 0.72 -4.72
CA MET A 274 -20.25 0.58 -4.59
C MET A 274 -20.91 0.08 -5.88
N GLN A 275 -20.52 0.62 -7.04
CA GLN A 275 -21.00 0.15 -8.35
C GLN A 275 -20.64 -1.32 -8.60
N LEU A 276 -19.41 -1.72 -8.23
CA LEU A 276 -18.98 -3.11 -8.35
C LEU A 276 -19.77 -4.02 -7.40
N ASN A 277 -19.99 -3.61 -6.15
CA ASN A 277 -20.79 -4.37 -5.18
C ASN A 277 -22.22 -4.58 -5.70
N GLN A 278 -22.86 -3.52 -6.20
CA GLN A 278 -24.20 -3.61 -6.79
C GLN A 278 -24.25 -4.55 -7.99
N LEU A 279 -23.22 -4.53 -8.85
CA LEU A 279 -23.12 -5.42 -10.00
C LEU A 279 -22.96 -6.89 -9.56
N LEU A 280 -22.11 -7.15 -8.56
CA LEU A 280 -21.81 -8.51 -8.11
C LEU A 280 -22.96 -9.13 -7.29
N LEU A 281 -23.81 -8.30 -6.69
CA LEU A 281 -24.94 -8.72 -5.86
C LEU A 281 -26.30 -8.52 -6.55
N SER A 282 -26.34 -8.21 -7.86
CA SER A 282 -27.58 -7.81 -8.54
C SER A 282 -28.69 -8.86 -8.48
N ASP A 283 -28.30 -10.14 -8.44
CA ASP A 283 -29.22 -11.29 -8.39
C ASP A 283 -29.29 -11.91 -6.99
N CYS A 284 -28.83 -11.18 -5.96
CA CYS A 284 -28.75 -11.66 -4.57
C CYS A 284 -29.75 -10.92 -3.68
N PHE A 285 -30.14 -11.57 -2.58
CA PHE A 285 -30.89 -10.92 -1.51
C PHE A 285 -29.96 -10.04 -0.67
N PRO A 286 -30.48 -8.96 -0.05
CA PRO A 286 -29.68 -8.09 0.80
C PRO A 286 -29.16 -8.83 2.05
N GLN A 287 -28.16 -8.22 2.69
CA GLN A 287 -27.63 -8.67 3.97
C GLN A 287 -28.73 -8.82 5.04
N ARG A 288 -28.61 -9.84 5.88
CA ARG A 288 -29.51 -10.13 7.00
C ARG A 288 -28.86 -9.76 8.33
N GLU A 289 -29.48 -8.86 9.10
CA GLU A 289 -28.96 -8.44 10.40
C GLU A 289 -29.03 -9.55 11.47
N ASP A 290 -29.93 -10.51 11.31
CA ASP A 290 -30.13 -11.62 12.26
C ASP A 290 -29.13 -12.77 12.08
N LEU A 291 -28.36 -12.77 10.98
CA LEU A 291 -27.34 -13.78 10.73
C LEU A 291 -26.00 -13.30 11.34
N PRO A 292 -25.47 -13.97 12.39
CA PRO A 292 -24.25 -13.55 13.10
C PRO A 292 -22.96 -13.93 12.35
N ILE A 293 -22.94 -13.72 11.04
CA ILE A 293 -21.83 -14.03 10.13
C ILE A 293 -21.53 -12.79 9.30
N GLU A 294 -20.25 -12.50 9.05
CA GLU A 294 -19.84 -11.42 8.15
C GLU A 294 -20.29 -11.71 6.70
N HIS A 295 -21.15 -10.91 6.10
CA HIS A 295 -21.61 -11.12 4.72
C HIS A 295 -22.12 -9.83 4.08
N ASP A 296 -22.17 -9.78 2.75
CA ASP A 296 -22.66 -8.64 1.96
C ASP A 296 -24.04 -8.90 1.34
N GLY A 297 -24.45 -10.16 1.23
CA GLY A 297 -25.73 -10.57 0.67
C GLY A 297 -26.02 -12.05 0.92
N ILE A 298 -27.17 -12.51 0.46
CA ILE A 298 -27.65 -13.89 0.61
C ILE A 298 -28.01 -14.45 -0.78
N ASP A 299 -27.65 -15.70 -1.07
CA ASP A 299 -28.01 -16.36 -2.33
C ASP A 299 -29.45 -16.93 -2.31
N SER A 300 -29.89 -17.52 -3.42
CA SER A 300 -31.20 -18.16 -3.54
C SER A 300 -31.41 -19.38 -2.64
N GLN A 301 -30.35 -19.93 -2.04
CA GLN A 301 -30.35 -21.08 -1.15
C GLN A 301 -30.17 -20.67 0.32
N GLU A 302 -30.30 -19.38 0.63
CA GLU A 302 -30.08 -18.80 1.96
C GLU A 302 -28.63 -18.84 2.47
N ASN A 303 -27.65 -19.12 1.61
CA ASN A 303 -26.24 -19.08 1.99
C ASN A 303 -25.71 -17.64 1.99
N PRO A 304 -24.92 -17.24 3.01
CA PRO A 304 -24.29 -15.93 3.02
C PRO A 304 -23.21 -15.80 1.94
N ILE A 305 -23.12 -14.59 1.37
CA ILE A 305 -22.18 -14.23 0.32
C ILE A 305 -21.22 -13.17 0.86
N LEU A 306 -19.91 -13.40 0.74
CA LEU A 306 -18.88 -12.40 1.00
C LEU A 306 -18.23 -11.90 -0.30
N LEU A 307 -18.22 -10.58 -0.49
CA LEU A 307 -17.40 -9.91 -1.49
C LEU A 307 -15.98 -9.75 -0.91
N ALA A 308 -15.05 -10.59 -1.36
CA ALA A 308 -13.67 -10.64 -0.89
C ALA A 308 -12.66 -10.13 -1.94
N TYR A 309 -13.14 -9.47 -3.00
CA TYR A 309 -12.30 -9.00 -4.11
C TYR A 309 -11.30 -7.92 -3.67
N ASP A 310 -11.61 -7.16 -2.62
CA ASP A 310 -10.75 -6.15 -2.00
C ASP A 310 -9.65 -6.74 -1.10
N PHE A 311 -9.71 -8.06 -0.87
CA PHE A 311 -8.84 -8.83 0.00
C PHE A 311 -8.71 -8.23 1.41
N ASP A 312 -9.84 -7.85 2.02
CA ASP A 312 -9.84 -7.56 3.45
C ASP A 312 -9.66 -8.85 4.28
N MET A 313 -8.45 -9.02 4.80
CA MET A 313 -8.07 -10.19 5.58
C MET A 313 -8.94 -10.36 6.84
N GLN A 314 -9.43 -9.27 7.44
CA GLN A 314 -10.26 -9.34 8.64
C GLN A 314 -11.64 -9.91 8.33
N ARG A 315 -12.29 -9.39 7.30
CA ARG A 315 -13.62 -9.87 6.86
C ARG A 315 -13.57 -11.32 6.40
N ILE A 316 -12.56 -11.67 5.61
CA ILE A 316 -12.35 -13.05 5.15
C ILE A 316 -12.18 -14.01 6.35
N ASN A 317 -11.37 -13.64 7.35
CA ASN A 317 -11.18 -14.45 8.55
C ASN A 317 -12.47 -14.57 9.38
N ARG A 318 -13.22 -13.47 9.57
CA ARG A 318 -14.50 -13.48 10.29
C ARG A 318 -15.55 -14.33 9.58
N PHE A 319 -15.66 -14.22 8.26
CA PHE A 319 -16.57 -15.04 7.46
C PHE A 319 -16.25 -16.53 7.60
N ASN A 320 -14.99 -16.91 7.39
CA ASN A 320 -14.55 -18.30 7.54
C ASN A 320 -14.81 -18.85 8.94
N THR A 321 -14.53 -18.04 9.96
CA THR A 321 -14.76 -18.44 11.36
C THR A 321 -16.25 -18.60 11.63
N GLY A 322 -17.08 -17.65 11.19
CA GLY A 322 -18.53 -17.69 11.33
C GLY A 322 -19.13 -18.95 10.70
N LEU A 323 -18.83 -19.22 9.44
CA LEU A 323 -19.31 -20.41 8.73
C LEU A 323 -18.95 -21.71 9.46
N ASN A 324 -17.70 -21.85 9.90
CA ASN A 324 -17.25 -23.03 10.64
C ASN A 324 -17.96 -23.18 12.00
N VAL A 325 -18.16 -22.08 12.73
CA VAL A 325 -18.80 -22.09 14.05
C VAL A 325 -20.27 -22.50 13.94
N TYR A 326 -20.97 -22.01 12.92
CA TYR A 326 -22.40 -22.29 12.73
C TYR A 326 -22.68 -23.51 11.84
N GLY A 327 -21.63 -24.14 11.29
CA GLY A 327 -21.78 -25.30 10.39
C GLY A 327 -22.54 -24.96 9.10
N LEU A 328 -22.40 -23.73 8.61
CA LEU A 328 -23.06 -23.25 7.39
C LEU A 328 -22.12 -23.27 6.20
N SER A 329 -22.69 -23.42 5.00
CA SER A 329 -22.00 -23.18 3.74
C SER A 329 -22.08 -21.70 3.37
N GLY A 330 -21.19 -21.22 2.50
CA GLY A 330 -21.21 -19.84 2.04
C GLY A 330 -20.69 -19.66 0.63
N ASN A 331 -20.89 -18.48 0.07
CA ASN A 331 -20.33 -18.08 -1.21
C ASN A 331 -19.27 -17.00 -1.01
N LEU A 332 -18.18 -17.08 -1.76
CA LEU A 332 -17.14 -16.06 -1.74
C LEU A 332 -16.82 -15.60 -3.16
N ILE A 333 -16.95 -14.28 -3.38
CA ILE A 333 -16.67 -13.62 -4.66
C ILE A 333 -15.32 -12.91 -4.56
N CYS A 334 -14.35 -13.31 -5.38
CA CYS A 334 -12.99 -12.75 -5.38
C CYS A 334 -12.43 -12.64 -6.81
N PHE A 335 -11.27 -12.02 -7.00
CA PHE A 335 -10.57 -12.08 -8.28
C PHE A 335 -9.91 -13.44 -8.50
N ASP A 336 -9.80 -13.85 -9.77
CA ASP A 336 -9.14 -15.08 -10.20
C ASP A 336 -7.73 -15.29 -9.60
N PHE A 337 -6.90 -14.24 -9.54
CA PHE A 337 -5.54 -14.31 -8.99
C PHE A 337 -5.52 -14.53 -7.46
N GLN A 338 -6.60 -14.23 -6.75
CA GLN A 338 -6.72 -14.41 -5.29
C GLN A 338 -7.15 -15.84 -4.93
N LEU A 339 -7.84 -16.52 -5.86
CA LEU A 339 -8.48 -17.80 -5.64
C LEU A 339 -7.55 -18.90 -5.09
N PRO A 340 -6.30 -19.09 -5.58
CA PRO A 340 -5.41 -20.13 -5.04
C PRO A 340 -5.06 -19.92 -3.56
N CYS A 341 -4.84 -18.66 -3.16
CA CYS A 341 -4.56 -18.31 -1.76
C CYS A 341 -5.78 -18.56 -0.88
N LEU A 342 -6.95 -18.12 -1.32
CA LEU A 342 -8.20 -18.23 -0.55
C LEU A 342 -8.63 -19.68 -0.38
N LYS A 343 -8.57 -20.50 -1.44
CA LYS A 343 -8.84 -21.95 -1.35
C LYS A 343 -7.90 -22.68 -0.37
N LYS A 344 -6.66 -22.20 -0.23
CA LYS A 344 -5.67 -22.78 0.69
C LYS A 344 -5.90 -22.35 2.14
N TYR A 345 -6.42 -21.13 2.36
CA TYR A 345 -6.62 -20.57 3.69
C TYR A 345 -7.96 -20.96 4.31
N LEU A 346 -9.02 -20.89 3.51
CA LEU A 346 -10.39 -21.11 3.95
C LEU A 346 -10.64 -22.60 4.22
N THR A 347 -11.36 -22.86 5.30
CA THR A 347 -11.61 -24.21 5.83
C THR A 347 -13.09 -24.55 5.91
N ALA A 348 -13.95 -23.54 5.92
CA ALA A 348 -15.39 -23.73 5.82
C ALA A 348 -15.81 -24.25 4.44
N ASP A 349 -17.03 -24.78 4.35
CA ASP A 349 -17.64 -25.17 3.08
C ASP A 349 -18.02 -23.90 2.28
N ILE A 350 -17.19 -23.56 1.29
CA ILE A 350 -17.32 -22.32 0.52
C ILE A 350 -17.36 -22.63 -0.98
N HIS A 351 -18.41 -22.14 -1.63
CA HIS A 351 -18.47 -22.05 -3.08
C HIS A 351 -17.79 -20.75 -3.56
N PHE A 352 -16.91 -20.87 -4.56
CA PHE A 352 -16.14 -19.73 -5.06
C PHE A 352 -16.66 -19.25 -6.41
N SER A 353 -16.91 -17.94 -6.50
CA SER A 353 -17.13 -17.23 -7.74
C SER A 353 -15.95 -16.28 -8.01
N SER A 354 -15.39 -16.33 -9.22
CA SER A 354 -14.21 -15.55 -9.57
C SER A 354 -14.50 -14.49 -10.61
N ILE A 355 -14.03 -13.27 -10.35
CA ILE A 355 -13.97 -12.17 -11.31
C ILE A 355 -12.69 -12.32 -12.13
N ASP A 356 -12.83 -12.42 -13.45
CA ASP A 356 -11.69 -12.41 -14.38
C ASP A 356 -11.04 -11.02 -14.35
N PHE A 357 -9.81 -10.95 -13.85
CA PHE A 357 -9.14 -9.67 -13.61
C PHE A 357 -8.87 -8.90 -14.91
N GLN A 358 -8.57 -9.59 -16.01
CA GLN A 358 -8.28 -8.93 -17.30
C GLN A 358 -9.56 -8.35 -17.92
N LYS A 359 -10.68 -9.07 -17.85
CA LYS A 359 -11.99 -8.55 -18.27
C LYS A 359 -12.43 -7.39 -17.40
N PHE A 360 -12.21 -7.49 -16.09
CA PHE A 360 -12.48 -6.42 -15.14
C PHE A 360 -11.70 -5.15 -15.48
N LYS A 361 -10.37 -5.25 -15.64
CA LYS A 361 -9.52 -4.13 -16.06
C LYS A 361 -10.04 -3.46 -17.34
N ARG A 362 -10.37 -4.25 -18.36
CA ARG A 362 -10.87 -3.73 -19.65
C ARG A 362 -12.22 -3.04 -19.56
N ARG A 363 -13.18 -3.66 -18.90
CA ARG A 363 -14.58 -3.20 -18.93
C ARG A 363 -14.92 -2.20 -17.84
N PHE A 364 -14.27 -2.32 -16.69
CA PHE A 364 -14.58 -1.50 -15.52
C PHE A 364 -13.66 -0.27 -15.42
N PHE A 365 -12.41 -0.40 -15.86
CA PHE A 365 -11.46 0.73 -15.90
C PHE A 365 -11.29 1.34 -17.30
N ASN A 366 -11.87 0.75 -18.35
CA ASN A 366 -11.73 1.19 -19.75
C ASN A 366 -10.27 1.21 -20.24
N GLU A 367 -9.47 0.24 -19.81
CA GLU A 367 -8.03 0.16 -20.11
C GLU A 367 -7.68 -1.12 -20.88
N PRO A 368 -6.78 -1.06 -21.88
CA PRO A 368 -6.47 -2.20 -22.76
C PRO A 368 -5.92 -3.45 -22.05
#